data_AF-A0A7X7WWZ7-F1
#
_entry.id   AF-A0A7X7WWZ7-F1
#
_cell.length_a   1.000
_cell.length_b   1.000
_cell.length_c   1.000
_cell.angle_alpha   90.00
_cell.angle_beta   90.00
_cell.angle_gamma   90.00
#
_symmetry.space_group_name_H-M   'P 1'
#
loop_
_entity.id
_entity.type
_entity.pdbx_description
1 polymer ?
#
loop_
_entity_poly.entity_id
_entity_poly.type
_entity_poly.pdbx_seq_one_letter_code
_entity_poly.pdbx_strand_id
1 'polypeptide(L)'
;MWAIILLVILISAFLLIYSFFQCQQKKELACRLNKENKALEKAEKLTDAIFRTAHAYIVLIDSDFVVLKTNYYTLTDTIAALGKKRLGDLLHCRNAMCAPDGCGTGEMCGFCPIRKAIQQTLHNHTDFRDLRASLDIMEDGENAIRIDVSISGSYFPIDGNPGAVLTIYDITELTRSKAAD
;
A
#
# COMPACT_ATOMS: atom_id res chain seq x y z
N MET A 1 30.20 58.33 31.31
CA MET A 1 30.69 56.99 31.73
C MET A 1 29.55 56.10 32.22
N TRP A 2 28.82 56.50 33.27
CA TRP A 2 27.69 55.72 33.82
C TRP A 2 26.55 55.40 32.83
N ALA A 3 26.18 56.34 31.96
CA ALA A 3 25.13 56.11 30.94
C ALA A 3 25.51 55.03 29.91
N ILE A 4 26.79 54.95 29.52
CA ILE A 4 27.29 53.95 28.56
C ILE A 4 27.26 52.56 29.21
N ILE A 5 27.64 52.46 30.48
CA ILE A 5 27.62 51.22 31.25
C ILE A 5 26.18 50.68 31.35
N LEU A 6 25.20 51.55 31.66
CA LEU A 6 23.79 51.16 31.72
C LEU A 6 23.27 50.67 30.35
N LEU A 7 23.64 51.34 29.26
CA LEU A 7 23.24 50.93 27.91
C LEU A 7 23.80 49.56 27.52
N VAL A 8 25.06 49.28 27.85
CA VAL A 8 25.69 47.97 27.61
C VAL A 8 24.99 46.87 28.40
N ILE A 9 24.62 47.12 29.65
CA ILE A 9 23.88 46.16 30.49
C ILE A 9 22.49 45.87 29.90
N LEU A 10 21.79 46.88 29.40
CA LEU A 10 20.48 46.70 28.78
C LEU A 10 20.57 45.87 27.48
N ILE A 11 21.58 46.12 26.65
CA ILE A 11 21.79 45.37 25.42
C ILE A 11 22.17 43.91 25.72
N SER A 12 23.06 43.68 26.69
CA SER A 12 23.46 42.31 27.06
C SER A 12 22.28 41.52 27.63
N ALA A 13 21.46 42.15 28.49
CA ALA A 13 20.24 41.55 29.00
C ALA A 13 19.25 41.21 27.88
N PHE A 14 19.06 42.10 26.90
CA PHE A 14 18.20 41.87 25.76
C PHE A 14 18.68 40.69 24.89
N LEU A 15 19.98 40.60 24.61
CA LEU A 15 20.57 39.48 23.86
C LEU A 15 20.39 38.14 24.58
N LEU A 16 20.55 38.12 25.91
CA LEU A 16 20.32 36.92 26.72
C LEU A 16 18.86 36.48 26.65
N ILE A 17 17.91 37.40 26.83
CA ILE A 17 16.47 37.12 26.73
C ILE A 17 16.12 36.62 25.33
N TYR A 18 16.63 37.26 24.28
CA TYR A 18 16.40 36.85 22.89
C TYR A 18 16.94 35.44 22.61
N SER A 19 18.17 35.14 23.06
CA SER A 19 18.77 33.80 22.89
C SER A 19 18.01 32.72 23.66
N PHE A 20 17.52 33.04 24.86
CA PHE A 20 16.68 32.15 25.65
C PHE A 20 15.36 31.88 24.94
N PHE A 21 14.69 32.92 24.42
CA PHE A 21 13.45 32.80 23.67
C PHE A 21 13.61 31.96 22.39
N GLN A 22 14.68 32.19 21.63
CA GLN A 22 15.02 31.39 20.45
C GLN A 22 15.30 29.92 20.82
N CYS A 23 15.99 29.67 21.93
CA CYS A 23 16.26 28.32 22.43
C CYS A 23 14.97 27.61 22.86
N GLN A 24 14.04 28.31 23.49
CA GLN A 24 12.71 27.79 23.85
C GLN A 24 11.91 27.41 22.61
N GLN A 25 11.83 28.29 21.61
CA GLN A 25 11.12 27.98 20.35
C GLN A 25 11.70 26.75 19.63
N LYS A 26 13.04 26.66 19.54
CA LYS A 26 13.70 25.49 18.92
C LYS A 26 13.39 24.19 19.66
N LYS A 27 13.39 24.21 21.00
CA LYS A 27 13.04 23.03 21.82
C LYS A 27 11.58 22.63 21.63
N GLU A 28 10.68 23.60 21.56
CA GLU A 28 9.26 23.32 21.35
C GLU A 28 9.02 22.70 19.97
N LEU A 29 9.60 23.28 18.92
CA LEU A 29 9.51 22.74 17.56
C LEU A 29 10.12 21.33 17.47
N ALA A 30 11.30 21.12 18.07
CA ALA A 30 11.93 19.79 18.10
C ALA A 30 11.08 18.76 18.87
N CYS A 31 10.45 19.16 19.97
CA CYS A 31 9.53 18.31 20.72
C CYS A 31 8.28 17.96 19.91
N ARG A 32 7.69 18.93 19.19
CA ARG A 32 6.55 18.71 18.28
C ARG A 32 6.93 17.73 17.16
N LEU A 33 8.05 17.98 16.47
CA LEU A 33 8.55 17.11 15.40
C LEU A 33 8.84 15.69 15.91
N ASN A 34 9.43 15.54 17.10
CA ASN A 34 9.68 14.22 17.68
C ASN A 34 8.38 13.48 18.06
N LYS A 35 7.35 14.18 18.52
CA LYS A 35 6.04 13.59 18.79
C LYS A 35 5.37 13.12 17.50
N GLU A 36 5.41 13.93 16.45
CA GLU A 36 4.88 13.58 15.12
C GLU A 36 5.63 12.40 14.53
N ASN A 37 6.97 12.41 14.53
CA ASN A 37 7.79 11.29 14.07
C ASN A 37 7.49 10.00 14.83
N LYS A 38 7.32 10.05 16.16
CA LYS A 38 6.95 8.87 16.96
C LYS A 38 5.53 8.37 16.64
N ALA A 39 4.60 9.26 16.32
CA ALA A 39 3.26 8.87 15.92
C ALA A 39 3.28 8.19 14.55
N LEU A 40 4.06 8.72 13.60
CA LEU A 40 4.28 8.12 12.29
C LEU A 40 4.93 6.74 12.40
N GLU A 41 6.02 6.62 13.18
CA GLU A 41 6.72 5.35 13.40
C GLU A 41 5.79 4.28 14.01
N LYS A 42 4.91 4.69 14.94
CA LYS A 42 3.90 3.78 15.50
C LYS A 42 2.86 3.35 14.47
N ALA A 43 2.38 4.27 13.64
CA ALA A 43 1.40 3.96 12.59
C ALA A 43 1.99 3.03 11.52
N GLU A 44 3.25 3.26 11.14
CA GLU A 44 4.01 2.40 10.23
C GLU A 44 4.16 0.99 10.80
N LYS A 45 4.64 0.87 12.06
CA LYS A 45 4.76 -0.41 12.76
C LYS A 45 3.44 -1.17 12.85
N LEU A 46 2.34 -0.48 13.13
CA LEU A 46 1.02 -1.10 13.20
C LEU A 46 0.57 -1.62 11.82
N THR A 47 0.77 -0.81 10.78
CA THR A 47 0.43 -1.19 9.40
C THR A 47 1.23 -2.41 8.96
N ASP A 48 2.54 -2.42 9.23
CA ASP A 48 3.40 -3.54 8.88
C ASP A 48 3.05 -4.81 9.65
N ALA A 49 2.67 -4.69 10.93
CA ALA A 49 2.18 -5.82 11.73
C ALA A 49 0.92 -6.45 11.12
N ILE A 50 -0.03 -5.64 10.66
CA ILE A 50 -1.26 -6.11 10.00
C ILE A 50 -0.90 -6.85 8.69
N PHE A 51 -0.05 -6.26 7.86
CA PHE A 51 0.36 -6.84 6.58
C PHE A 51 1.11 -8.17 6.76
N ARG A 52 1.91 -8.33 7.83
CA ARG A 52 2.65 -9.57 8.12
C ARG A 52 1.82 -10.68 8.74
N THR A 53 0.76 -10.33 9.48
CA THR A 53 -0.06 -11.32 10.21
C THR A 53 -1.25 -11.83 9.41
N ALA A 54 -1.68 -11.10 8.39
CA ALA A 54 -2.74 -11.54 7.50
C ALA A 54 -2.30 -12.75 6.66
N HIS A 55 -2.97 -13.89 6.81
CA HIS A 55 -2.81 -15.08 5.96
C HIS A 55 -3.57 -14.94 4.62
N ALA A 56 -3.53 -13.74 4.04
CA ALA A 56 -4.14 -13.40 2.76
C ALA A 56 -3.30 -12.30 2.11
N TYR A 57 -3.27 -12.25 0.77
CA TYR A 57 -2.63 -11.14 0.08
C TYR A 57 -3.50 -9.89 0.22
N ILE A 58 -2.94 -8.84 0.83
CA ILE A 58 -3.52 -7.51 0.92
C ILE A 58 -2.84 -6.65 -0.13
N VAL A 59 -3.60 -6.10 -1.06
CA VAL A 59 -3.06 -5.31 -2.19
C VAL A 59 -3.82 -3.99 -2.29
N LEU A 60 -3.12 -2.87 -2.10
CA LEU A 60 -3.62 -1.54 -2.40
C LEU A 60 -3.30 -1.20 -3.85
N ILE A 61 -4.32 -0.83 -4.63
CA ILE A 61 -4.20 -0.44 -6.03
C ILE A 61 -4.80 0.94 -6.31
N ASP A 62 -4.27 1.61 -7.34
CA ASP A 62 -4.87 2.81 -7.92
C ASP A 62 -5.90 2.49 -9.03
N SER A 63 -6.45 3.54 -9.64
CA SER A 63 -7.41 3.44 -10.75
C SER A 63 -6.90 2.71 -11.98
N ASP A 64 -5.59 2.69 -12.20
CA ASP A 64 -4.92 2.03 -13.32
C ASP A 64 -4.47 0.60 -12.98
N PHE A 65 -4.97 0.06 -11.86
CA PHE A 65 -4.64 -1.26 -11.31
C PHE A 65 -3.17 -1.39 -10.89
N VAL A 66 -2.44 -0.28 -10.77
CA VAL A 66 -1.05 -0.29 -10.31
C VAL A 66 -1.03 -0.55 -8.82
N VAL A 67 -0.17 -1.48 -8.41
CA VAL A 67 0.03 -1.84 -7.01
C VAL A 67 0.85 -0.76 -6.31
N LEU A 68 0.25 -0.14 -5.29
CA LEU A 68 0.89 0.88 -4.47
C LEU A 68 1.51 0.31 -3.20
N LYS A 69 0.85 -0.68 -2.57
CA LYS A 69 1.35 -1.39 -1.38
C LYS A 69 0.82 -2.82 -1.36
N THR A 70 1.64 -3.77 -0.92
CA THR A 70 1.23 -5.18 -0.81
C THR A 70 2.07 -5.96 0.22
N ASN A 71 1.50 -6.99 0.84
CA ASN A 71 2.26 -8.00 1.62
C ASN A 71 2.68 -9.22 0.78
N TYR A 72 2.32 -9.28 -0.51
CA TYR A 72 2.56 -10.41 -1.40
C TYR A 72 4.02 -10.88 -1.38
N TYR A 73 4.97 -9.96 -1.55
CA TYR A 73 6.40 -10.27 -1.58
C TYR A 73 6.91 -10.90 -0.28
N THR A 74 6.40 -10.44 0.87
CA THR A 74 6.76 -10.99 2.18
C THR A 74 6.15 -12.35 2.42
N LEU A 75 4.93 -12.61 1.94
CA LEU A 75 4.26 -13.90 2.11
C LEU A 75 4.74 -14.97 1.13
N THR A 76 5.29 -14.57 -0.03
CA THR A 76 5.79 -15.48 -1.06
C THR A 76 7.32 -15.63 -1.05
N ASP A 77 8.00 -14.96 -0.11
CA ASP A 77 9.47 -14.85 -0.07
C ASP A 77 10.09 -14.42 -1.42
N THR A 78 9.40 -13.53 -2.15
CA THR A 78 9.86 -12.99 -3.43
C THR A 78 10.37 -11.56 -3.31
N ILE A 79 11.26 -11.16 -4.21
CA ILE A 79 11.84 -9.82 -4.24
C ILE A 79 10.96 -8.90 -5.10
N ALA A 80 10.63 -7.73 -4.58
CA ALA A 80 9.92 -6.71 -5.34
C ALA A 80 10.73 -6.30 -6.57
N ALA A 81 10.14 -6.47 -7.76
CA ALA A 81 10.76 -6.05 -9.00
C ALA A 81 10.88 -4.52 -9.07
N LEU A 82 11.93 -4.03 -9.75
CA LEU A 82 12.08 -2.60 -10.05
C LEU A 82 10.97 -2.16 -11.01
N GLY A 83 10.18 -1.16 -10.60
CA GLY A 83 9.14 -0.55 -11.42
C GLY A 83 7.71 -0.79 -10.93
N LYS A 84 6.77 -0.06 -11.52
CA LYS A 84 5.34 -0.18 -11.23
C LYS A 84 4.80 -1.48 -11.82
N LYS A 85 4.13 -2.29 -11.01
CA LYS A 85 3.46 -3.53 -11.42
C LYS A 85 1.96 -3.35 -11.31
N ARG A 86 1.19 -3.82 -12.30
CA ARG A 86 -0.26 -3.94 -12.14
C ARG A 86 -0.59 -5.23 -11.40
N LEU A 87 -1.81 -5.32 -10.87
CA LEU A 87 -2.27 -6.47 -10.07
C LEU A 87 -1.97 -7.82 -10.73
N GLY A 88 -2.28 -7.99 -12.02
CA GLY A 88 -2.03 -9.26 -12.72
C GLY A 88 -0.54 -9.55 -12.93
N ASP A 89 0.29 -8.51 -13.06
CA ASP A 89 1.75 -8.67 -13.15
C ASP A 89 2.34 -9.07 -11.80
N LEU A 90 1.79 -8.57 -10.69
CA LEU A 90 2.16 -8.99 -9.33
C LEU A 90 1.84 -10.46 -9.09
N LEU A 91 0.63 -10.88 -9.50
CA LEU A 91 0.14 -12.24 -9.29
C LEU A 91 0.61 -13.24 -10.36
N HIS A 92 1.45 -12.80 -11.31
CA HIS A 92 1.96 -13.60 -12.43
C HIS A 92 0.83 -14.32 -13.19
N CYS A 93 -0.33 -13.69 -13.33
CA CYS A 93 -1.45 -14.35 -14.00
C CYS A 93 -1.17 -14.50 -15.50
N ARG A 94 -1.59 -15.63 -16.07
CA ARG A 94 -1.35 -15.99 -17.48
C ARG A 94 -1.71 -14.86 -18.45
N ASN A 95 -2.86 -14.21 -18.23
CA ASN A 95 -3.32 -13.12 -19.08
C ASN A 95 -2.37 -11.90 -19.08
N ALA A 96 -1.69 -11.64 -17.97
CA ALA A 96 -0.69 -10.58 -17.88
C ALA A 96 0.63 -11.02 -18.52
N MET A 97 1.08 -12.23 -18.20
CA MET A 97 2.36 -12.77 -18.67
C MET A 97 2.40 -13.04 -20.18
N CYS A 98 1.26 -13.32 -20.80
CA CYS A 98 1.15 -13.52 -22.24
C CYS A 98 0.87 -12.22 -23.03
N ALA A 99 0.66 -11.09 -22.35
CA ALA A 99 0.36 -9.82 -23.00
C ALA A 99 1.63 -8.95 -23.13
N PRO A 100 1.86 -8.24 -24.25
CA PRO A 100 3.07 -7.46 -24.46
C PRO A 100 3.32 -6.40 -23.37
N ASP A 101 2.25 -5.76 -22.90
CA ASP A 101 2.29 -4.66 -21.94
C ASP A 101 1.65 -5.05 -20.59
N GLY A 102 1.64 -6.35 -20.28
CA GLY A 102 1.20 -6.88 -18.99
C GLY A 102 -0.31 -6.81 -18.76
N CYS A 103 -0.69 -6.84 -17.48
CA CYS A 103 -2.09 -6.93 -17.06
C CYS A 103 -2.96 -5.82 -17.67
N GLY A 104 -4.09 -6.22 -18.26
CA GLY A 104 -5.07 -5.31 -18.84
C GLY A 104 -4.90 -5.01 -20.32
N THR A 105 -3.85 -5.53 -20.95
CA THR A 105 -3.51 -5.18 -22.34
C THR A 105 -3.79 -6.30 -23.34
N GLY A 106 -3.82 -7.55 -22.90
CA GLY A 106 -4.23 -8.70 -23.72
C GLY A 106 -5.76 -8.86 -23.83
N GLU A 107 -6.23 -9.46 -24.91
CA GLU A 107 -7.67 -9.69 -25.19
C GLU A 107 -8.38 -10.43 -24.04
N MET A 108 -7.73 -11.44 -23.47
CA MET A 108 -8.28 -12.23 -22.37
C MET A 108 -8.46 -11.42 -21.07
N CYS A 109 -7.77 -10.28 -20.92
CA CYS A 109 -8.02 -9.38 -19.79
C CYS A 109 -9.42 -8.75 -19.84
N GLY A 110 -10.04 -8.62 -21.02
CA GLY A 110 -11.42 -8.14 -21.17
C GLY A 110 -12.46 -9.08 -20.56
N PHE A 111 -12.12 -10.36 -20.43
CA PHE A 111 -12.97 -11.39 -19.83
C PHE A 111 -12.59 -11.73 -18.38
N CYS A 112 -11.60 -11.03 -17.81
CA CYS A 112 -11.14 -11.30 -16.46
C CYS A 112 -12.21 -10.87 -15.42
N PRO A 113 -12.80 -11.81 -14.66
CA PRO A 113 -13.86 -11.49 -13.70
C PRO A 113 -13.36 -10.59 -12.56
N ILE A 114 -12.09 -10.77 -12.16
CA ILE A 114 -11.44 -9.96 -11.13
C ILE A 114 -11.29 -8.51 -11.61
N ARG A 115 -10.82 -8.31 -12.84
CA ARG A 115 -10.70 -6.97 -13.44
C ARG A 115 -12.06 -6.28 -13.50
N LYS A 116 -13.09 -7.00 -13.96
CA LYS A 116 -14.46 -6.47 -14.05
C LYS A 116 -15.00 -6.04 -12.68
N ALA A 117 -14.83 -6.87 -11.65
CA ALA A 117 -15.30 -6.55 -10.29
C ALA A 117 -14.59 -5.31 -9.72
N ILE A 118 -13.28 -5.21 -9.90
CA ILE A 118 -12.50 -4.04 -9.47
C ILE A 118 -12.91 -2.80 -10.27
N GLN A 119 -13.10 -2.90 -11.59
CA GLN A 119 -13.58 -1.76 -12.39
C GLN A 119 -14.94 -1.25 -11.89
N GLN A 120 -15.85 -2.15 -11.55
CA GLN A 120 -17.15 -1.78 -10.96
C GLN A 120 -16.98 -1.10 -9.59
N THR A 121 -16.06 -1.60 -8.75
CA THR A 121 -15.71 -1.03 -7.44
C THR A 121 -15.21 0.41 -7.59
N LEU A 122 -14.25 0.62 -8.49
CA LEU A 122 -13.65 1.92 -8.75
C LEU A 122 -14.63 2.91 -9.39
N HIS A 123 -15.52 2.43 -10.27
CA HIS A 123 -16.48 3.28 -10.97
C HIS A 123 -17.68 3.66 -10.09
N ASN A 124 -18.22 2.71 -9.33
CA ASN A 124 -19.44 2.91 -8.55
C ASN A 124 -19.17 3.32 -7.10
N HIS A 125 -17.91 3.33 -6.66
CA HIS A 125 -17.50 3.53 -5.27
C HIS A 125 -18.15 2.50 -4.32
N THR A 126 -18.18 1.24 -4.75
CA THR A 126 -18.82 0.12 -4.04
C THR A 126 -17.81 -0.95 -3.67
N ASP A 127 -18.13 -1.78 -2.68
CA ASP A 127 -17.33 -2.95 -2.32
C ASP A 127 -17.84 -4.22 -3.03
N PHE A 128 -16.99 -5.23 -3.16
CA PHE A 128 -17.37 -6.61 -3.49
C PHE A 128 -16.73 -7.60 -2.52
N ARG A 129 -17.40 -8.72 -2.28
CA ARG A 129 -16.95 -9.74 -1.35
C ARG A 129 -17.03 -11.13 -1.95
N ASP A 130 -16.08 -11.97 -1.56
CA ASP A 130 -16.05 -13.41 -1.84
C ASP A 130 -16.22 -13.78 -3.32
N LEU A 131 -15.67 -12.96 -4.22
CA LEU A 131 -15.58 -13.31 -5.63
C LEU A 131 -14.63 -14.50 -5.79
N ARG A 132 -15.21 -15.66 -6.10
CA ARG A 132 -14.42 -16.84 -6.45
C ARG A 132 -13.99 -16.76 -7.90
N ALA A 133 -12.70 -16.94 -8.14
CA ALA A 133 -12.12 -16.99 -9.47
C ALA A 133 -10.99 -18.02 -9.49
N SER A 134 -10.74 -18.61 -10.65
CA SER A 134 -9.55 -19.41 -10.87
C SER A 134 -8.51 -18.57 -11.60
N LEU A 135 -7.30 -18.55 -11.07
CA LEU A 135 -6.13 -17.89 -11.64
C LEU A 135 -5.19 -18.96 -12.18
N ASP A 136 -4.80 -18.82 -13.45
CA ASP A 136 -3.67 -19.57 -13.97
C ASP A 136 -2.41 -18.73 -13.72
N ILE A 137 -1.56 -19.16 -12.79
CA ILE A 137 -0.32 -18.48 -12.40
C ILE A 137 0.85 -19.10 -13.18
N MET A 138 1.65 -18.27 -13.84
CA MET A 138 2.83 -18.72 -14.60
C MET A 138 4.05 -18.82 -13.67
N GLU A 139 4.71 -19.98 -13.65
CA GLU A 139 5.94 -20.19 -12.87
C GLU A 139 7.20 -19.92 -13.72
N ASP A 140 7.37 -20.66 -14.83
CA ASP A 140 8.60 -20.63 -15.65
C ASP A 140 8.32 -20.23 -17.12
N GLY A 141 7.24 -19.48 -17.37
CA GLY A 141 6.88 -19.00 -18.71
C GLY A 141 6.25 -20.04 -19.65
N GLU A 142 6.39 -21.33 -19.38
CA GLU A 142 5.72 -22.41 -20.14
C GLU A 142 4.58 -23.08 -19.36
N ASN A 143 4.77 -23.32 -18.06
CA ASN A 143 3.81 -24.01 -17.22
C ASN A 143 2.96 -23.02 -16.42
N ALA A 144 1.65 -23.30 -16.36
CA ALA A 144 0.70 -22.55 -15.56
C ALA A 144 0.07 -23.47 -14.51
N ILE A 145 0.06 -23.03 -13.26
CA ILE A 145 -0.66 -23.69 -12.17
C ILE A 145 -2.00 -22.99 -11.98
N ARG A 146 -3.08 -23.78 -11.98
CA ARG A 146 -4.41 -23.28 -11.65
C ARG A 146 -4.59 -23.22 -10.13
N ILE A 147 -4.86 -22.03 -9.62
CA ILE A 147 -5.14 -21.75 -8.21
C ILE A 147 -6.53 -21.15 -8.13
N ASP A 148 -7.38 -21.71 -7.26
CA ASP A 148 -8.68 -21.13 -6.97
C ASP A 148 -8.54 -20.12 -5.85
N VAL A 149 -9.05 -18.91 -6.05
CA VAL A 149 -8.94 -17.81 -5.10
C VAL A 149 -10.32 -17.23 -4.74
N SER A 150 -10.44 -16.77 -3.50
CA SER A 150 -11.52 -15.88 -3.07
C SER A 150 -10.97 -14.45 -2.97
N ILE A 151 -11.60 -13.51 -3.65
CA ILE A 151 -11.18 -12.11 -3.69
C ILE A 151 -12.30 -11.22 -3.18
N SER A 152 -11.96 -10.32 -2.26
CA SER A 152 -12.82 -9.21 -1.85
C SER A 152 -12.09 -7.90 -2.08
N GLY A 153 -12.83 -6.85 -2.42
CA GLY A 153 -12.26 -5.52 -2.61
C GLY A 153 -13.17 -4.44 -2.05
N SER A 154 -12.56 -3.43 -1.46
CA SER A 154 -13.26 -2.25 -0.95
C SER A 154 -12.74 -0.99 -1.62
N TYR A 155 -13.66 -0.09 -1.95
CA TYR A 155 -13.29 1.23 -2.49
C TYR A 155 -12.49 2.01 -1.44
N PHE A 156 -11.34 2.53 -1.85
CA PHE A 156 -10.45 3.27 -0.96
C PHE A 156 -9.81 4.44 -1.72
N PRO A 157 -10.25 5.69 -1.49
CA PRO A 157 -9.70 6.84 -2.18
C PRO A 157 -8.26 7.12 -1.73
N ILE A 158 -7.38 7.41 -2.69
CA ILE A 158 -5.97 7.72 -2.47
C ILE A 158 -5.72 9.14 -2.96
N ASP A 159 -5.46 10.07 -2.04
CA ASP A 159 -5.27 11.50 -2.35
C ASP A 159 -6.39 12.10 -3.21
N GLY A 160 -7.63 11.65 -2.98
CA GLY A 160 -8.82 12.08 -3.73
C GLY A 160 -9.06 11.34 -5.06
N ASN A 161 -8.15 10.45 -5.47
CA ASN A 161 -8.32 9.63 -6.66
C ASN A 161 -8.92 8.25 -6.32
N PRO A 162 -9.69 7.63 -7.25
CA PRO A 162 -10.22 6.29 -7.06
C PRO A 162 -9.11 5.26 -6.83
N GLY A 163 -9.33 4.40 -5.84
CA GLY A 163 -8.44 3.30 -5.50
C GLY A 163 -9.22 2.17 -4.83
N ALA A 164 -8.54 1.04 -4.59
CA ALA A 164 -9.14 -0.08 -3.90
C ALA A 164 -8.12 -0.84 -3.05
N VAL A 165 -8.58 -1.38 -1.92
CA VAL A 165 -7.87 -2.39 -1.14
C VAL A 165 -8.47 -3.74 -1.46
N LEU A 166 -7.62 -4.68 -1.86
CA LEU A 166 -8.00 -6.05 -2.21
C LEU A 166 -7.47 -7.02 -1.16
N THR A 167 -8.25 -8.05 -0.89
CA THR A 167 -7.86 -9.22 -0.10
C THR A 167 -8.03 -10.45 -0.98
N ILE A 168 -6.98 -11.26 -1.10
CA ILE A 168 -6.93 -12.45 -1.96
C ILE A 168 -6.51 -13.63 -1.10
N TYR A 169 -7.33 -14.68 -1.10
CA TYR A 169 -7.10 -15.89 -0.33
C TYR A 169 -7.13 -17.12 -1.23
N ASP A 170 -6.18 -18.03 -1.08
CA ASP A 170 -6.14 -19.31 -1.79
C ASP A 170 -7.17 -20.27 -1.19
N ILE A 171 -8.14 -20.68 -2.01
CA ILE A 171 -9.20 -21.64 -1.66
C ILE A 171 -9.07 -22.96 -2.42
N THR A 172 -7.92 -23.25 -3.02
CA THR A 172 -7.69 -24.44 -3.87
C THR A 172 -8.03 -25.74 -3.12
N GLU A 173 -7.58 -25.88 -1.87
CA GLU A 173 -7.89 -27.07 -1.05
C GLU A 173 -9.39 -27.18 -0.73
N LEU A 174 -10.04 -26.05 -0.42
CA LEU A 174 -11.48 -25.99 -0.12
C LEU A 174 -12.34 -26.38 -1.33
N THR A 175 -11.92 -25.99 -2.54
CA THR A 175 -12.63 -26.33 -3.78
C THR A 175 -12.44 -27.80 -4.14
N ARG A 176 -11.23 -28.36 -3.98
CA ARG A 176 -10.95 -29.78 -4.22
C ARG A 176 -11.76 -30.69 -3.31
N SER A 177 -11.91 -30.34 -2.03
CA SER A 177 -12.73 -31.12 -1.08
C SER A 177 -14.20 -31.19 -1.51
N LYS A 178 -14.76 -30.11 -2.06
CA LYS A 178 -16.18 -30.06 -2.48
C LYS A 178 -16.46 -30.76 -3.81
N ALA A 179 -15.43 -31.03 -4.60
CA ALA A 179 -15.56 -31.76 -5.85
C ALA A 179 -15.49 -33.29 -5.67
N ALA A 180 -15.11 -33.76 -4.47
CA ALA A 180 -15.01 -35.17 -4.11
C ALA A 180 -16.26 -35.72 -3.39
N ASP A 181 -17.22 -34.85 -3.07
CA ASP A 181 -18.54 -35.16 -2.51
C ASP A 181 -19.63 -35.11 -3.60
#